data_AF-A0A427TDW0-F1
#
_entry.id   AF-A0A427TDW0-F1
#
_cell.length_a   1.000
_cell.length_b   1.000
_cell.length_c   1.000
_cell.angle_alpha   90.00
_cell.angle_beta   90.00
_cell.angle_gamma   90.00
#
_symmetry.space_group_name_H-M   'P 1'
#
loop_
_entity.id
_entity.type
_entity.pdbx_description
1 polymer ?
#
loop_
_entity_poly.entity_id
_entity_poly.type
_entity_poly.pdbx_seq_one_letter_code
_entity_poly.pdbx_strand_id
1 'polypeptide(L)'
;MRELIRTIRRLESLPQKCVTKAARKGANVALKAARKDAPVDTGDLKKGLKLTGERSRIRGKKVFQVTFNKNMNHLFVKLSKDGSKRYYYPASQEYGFMTRGGGYTPGYRFLRKSIDEHKSEIERTTVDVLASEIDKLR
;
A
#
# COMPACT_ATOMS: atom_id res chain seq x y z
N MET A 1 6.94 -4.95 -24.13
CA MET A 1 7.79 -4.46 -23.01
C MET A 1 9.03 -3.68 -23.44
N ARG A 2 9.88 -4.23 -24.32
CA ARG A 2 11.12 -3.56 -24.75
C ARG A 2 10.87 -2.21 -25.45
N GLU A 3 9.82 -2.09 -26.25
CA GLU A 3 9.49 -0.84 -26.94
C GLU A 3 9.05 0.27 -25.99
N LEU A 4 8.23 -0.03 -24.98
CA LEU A 4 7.86 0.96 -23.97
C LEU A 4 9.09 1.48 -23.23
N ILE A 5 9.99 0.59 -22.80
CA ILE A 5 11.24 0.98 -22.13
C ILE A 5 12.07 1.89 -23.05
N ARG A 6 12.10 1.61 -24.36
CA ARG A 6 12.80 2.44 -25.36
C ARG A 6 12.15 3.81 -25.52
N THR A 7 10.82 3.89 -25.55
CA THR A 7 10.06 5.15 -25.63
C THR A 7 10.23 5.98 -24.36
N ILE A 8 10.16 5.35 -23.19
CA ILE A 8 10.40 6.00 -21.90
C ILE A 8 11.82 6.57 -21.83
N ARG A 9 12.83 5.84 -22.32
CA ARG A 9 14.22 6.34 -22.38
C ARG A 9 14.42 7.50 -23.35
N ARG A 10 13.60 7.59 -24.41
CA ARG A 10 13.62 8.72 -25.35
C ARG A 10 12.91 9.96 -24.79
N LEU A 11 11.93 9.76 -23.90
CA LEU A 11 11.33 10.85 -23.14
C LEU A 11 12.34 11.30 -22.08
N GLU A 12 13.01 12.45 -22.31
CA GLU A 12 13.96 13.03 -21.36
C GLU A 12 13.39 13.18 -19.93
N SER A 13 12.06 13.32 -19.81
CA SER A 13 11.34 13.17 -18.54
C SER A 13 9.94 12.57 -18.74
N LEU A 14 9.53 11.71 -17.81
CA LEU A 14 8.16 11.20 -17.77
C LEU A 14 7.22 12.26 -17.18
N PRO A 15 6.09 12.58 -17.87
CA PRO A 15 5.11 13.51 -17.34
C PRO A 15 4.55 13.02 -16.00
N GLN A 16 4.59 13.89 -14.99
CA GLN A 16 4.18 13.57 -13.62
C GLN A 16 2.73 13.05 -13.53
N LYS A 17 1.84 13.53 -14.41
CA LYS A 17 0.45 13.09 -14.48
C LYS A 17 0.34 11.60 -14.85
N CYS A 18 1.12 11.13 -15.83
CA CYS A 18 1.13 9.73 -16.27
C CYS A 18 1.66 8.82 -15.15
N VAL A 19 2.81 9.18 -14.57
CA VAL A 19 3.41 8.43 -13.45
C VAL A 19 2.46 8.36 -12.25
N THR A 20 1.79 9.46 -11.93
CA THR A 20 0.86 9.49 -10.79
C THR A 20 -0.35 8.58 -11.00
N LYS A 21 -0.92 8.54 -12.21
CA LYS A 21 -2.02 7.64 -12.54
C LYS A 21 -1.59 6.17 -12.53
N ALA A 22 -0.46 5.86 -13.16
CA ALA A 22 0.12 4.52 -13.21
C ALA A 22 0.40 3.96 -11.81
N ALA A 23 1.16 4.68 -10.99
CA ALA A 23 1.50 4.26 -9.64
C ALA A 23 0.25 4.09 -8.76
N ARG A 24 -0.78 4.95 -8.93
CA ARG A 24 -2.05 4.83 -8.19
C ARG A 24 -2.80 3.55 -8.58
N LYS A 25 -2.82 3.19 -9.87
CA LYS A 25 -3.53 2.00 -10.36
C LYS A 25 -2.84 0.72 -9.90
N GLY A 26 -1.51 0.64 -10.00
CA GLY A 26 -0.75 -0.48 -9.44
C GLY A 26 -0.97 -0.64 -7.94
N ALA A 27 -0.84 0.45 -7.17
CA ALA A 27 -1.00 0.38 -5.71
C ALA A 27 -2.45 0.10 -5.27
N ASN A 28 -3.46 0.38 -6.10
CA ASN A 28 -4.84 -0.03 -5.84
C ASN A 28 -5.04 -1.55 -5.88
N VAL A 29 -4.22 -2.30 -6.63
CA VAL A 29 -4.23 -3.77 -6.59
C VAL A 29 -3.87 -4.23 -5.17
N ALA A 30 -2.75 -3.75 -4.64
CA ALA A 30 -2.32 -4.04 -3.27
C ALA A 30 -3.37 -3.61 -2.23
N LEU A 31 -3.99 -2.43 -2.37
CA LEU A 31 -5.05 -2.00 -1.45
C LEU A 31 -6.25 -2.96 -1.46
N LYS A 32 -6.67 -3.43 -2.64
CA LYS A 32 -7.80 -4.35 -2.78
C LYS A 32 -7.46 -5.71 -2.16
N ALA A 33 -6.27 -6.25 -2.44
CA ALA A 33 -5.79 -7.48 -1.85
C ALA A 33 -5.70 -7.37 -0.32
N ALA A 34 -5.05 -6.32 0.20
CA ALA A 34 -4.97 -6.07 1.65
C ALA A 34 -6.36 -5.99 2.32
N ARG A 35 -7.36 -5.41 1.66
CA ARG A 35 -8.74 -5.35 2.17
C ARG A 35 -9.47 -6.70 2.12
N LYS A 36 -9.10 -7.57 1.17
CA LYS A 36 -9.64 -8.93 1.06
C LYS A 36 -9.06 -9.83 2.16
N ASP A 37 -7.76 -9.70 2.40
CA ASP A 37 -7.01 -10.57 3.31
C ASP A 37 -6.96 -10.03 4.76
N ALA A 38 -7.46 -8.82 4.98
CA ALA A 38 -7.56 -8.23 6.31
C ALA A 38 -8.40 -9.14 7.23
N PRO A 39 -7.89 -9.47 8.44
CA PRO A 39 -8.64 -10.25 9.42
C PRO A 39 -9.98 -9.61 9.74
N VAL A 40 -11.04 -10.43 9.78
CA VAL A 40 -12.41 -9.98 10.02
C VAL A 40 -12.80 -10.33 11.44
N ASP A 41 -12.65 -9.35 12.33
CA ASP A 41 -13.31 -9.31 13.64
C ASP A 41 -14.53 -8.37 13.53
N THR A 42 -14.35 -7.08 13.80
CA THR A 42 -15.38 -6.03 13.59
C THR A 42 -15.42 -5.47 12.16
N GLY A 43 -14.43 -5.83 11.33
CA GLY A 43 -14.22 -5.26 9.98
C GLY A 43 -13.51 -3.90 9.96
N ASP A 44 -13.07 -3.37 11.10
CA ASP A 44 -12.44 -2.05 11.18
C ASP A 44 -11.09 -1.99 10.46
N LEU A 45 -10.30 -3.07 10.46
CA LEU A 45 -9.05 -3.13 9.70
C LEU A 45 -9.29 -2.88 8.21
N LYS A 46 -10.25 -3.61 7.63
CA LYS A 46 -10.64 -3.46 6.23
C LYS A 46 -11.11 -2.04 5.92
N LYS A 47 -11.96 -1.47 6.76
CA LYS A 47 -12.47 -0.10 6.63
C LYS A 47 -11.37 0.95 6.76
N GLY A 48 -10.40 0.71 7.64
CA GLY A 48 -9.31 1.63 7.93
C GLY A 48 -8.21 1.69 6.87
N LEU A 49 -8.08 0.67 6.02
CA LEU A 49 -7.07 0.67 4.96
C LEU A 49 -7.34 1.74 3.90
N LYS A 50 -6.34 2.56 3.63
CA LYS A 50 -6.35 3.62 2.62
C LYS A 50 -5.05 3.66 1.82
N LEU A 51 -5.14 4.25 0.64
CA LEU A 51 -3.98 4.57 -0.18
C LEU A 51 -3.54 6.02 0.07
N THR A 52 -2.27 6.22 0.44
CA THR A 52 -1.69 7.55 0.65
C THR A 52 -0.51 7.75 -0.31
N GLY A 53 -0.57 8.80 -1.13
CA GLY A 53 0.53 9.13 -2.04
C GLY A 53 1.62 9.93 -1.33
N GLU A 54 2.88 9.64 -1.62
CA GLU A 54 4.00 10.46 -1.14
C GLU A 54 3.92 11.89 -1.68
N ARG A 55 4.57 12.84 -0.98
CA ARG A 55 4.83 14.20 -1.46
C ARG A 55 6.28 14.29 -1.95
N SER A 56 6.57 13.67 -3.10
CA SER A 56 7.91 13.71 -3.70
C SER A 56 8.15 15.05 -4.41
N ARG A 57 9.37 15.59 -4.26
CA ARG A 57 9.88 16.73 -5.04
C ARG A 57 10.57 16.30 -6.34
N ILE A 58 10.81 15.00 -6.51
CA ILE A 58 11.47 14.42 -7.69
C ILE A 58 10.43 14.27 -8.79
N ARG A 59 10.64 14.96 -9.92
CA ARG A 59 9.80 14.84 -11.12
C ARG A 59 9.91 13.44 -11.72
N GLY A 60 8.80 12.91 -12.21
CA GLY A 60 8.75 11.57 -12.79
C GLY A 60 8.71 10.44 -11.75
N LYS A 61 8.61 10.76 -10.45
CA LYS A 61 8.47 9.78 -9.36
C LYS A 61 7.12 9.91 -8.68
N LYS A 62 6.47 8.77 -8.42
CA LYS A 62 5.33 8.69 -7.50
C LYS A 62 5.27 7.34 -6.80
N VAL A 63 5.25 7.37 -5.48
CA VAL A 63 5.00 6.22 -4.62
C VAL A 63 3.65 6.37 -3.91
N PHE A 64 2.95 5.26 -3.75
CA PHE A 64 1.75 5.16 -2.92
C PHE A 64 1.99 4.10 -1.85
N GLN A 65 1.51 4.39 -0.64
CA GLN A 65 1.55 3.50 0.51
C GLN A 65 0.13 3.04 0.85
N VAL A 66 -0.04 1.73 1.03
CA VAL A 66 -1.20 1.18 1.72
C VAL A 66 -0.96 1.37 3.22
N THR A 67 -1.83 2.16 3.87
CA THR A 67 -1.69 2.51 5.29
C THR A 67 -3.07 2.64 5.94
N PHE A 68 -3.11 2.86 7.25
CA PHE A 68 -4.35 3.05 7.98
C PHE A 68 -4.78 4.51 8.04
N ASN A 69 -6.09 4.72 8.07
CA ASN A 69 -6.67 6.02 8.25
C ASN A 69 -6.42 6.53 9.68
N LYS A 70 -5.61 7.58 9.81
CA LYS A 70 -5.29 8.21 11.11
C LYS A 70 -6.54 8.65 11.89
N ASN A 71 -7.63 8.98 11.20
CA ASN A 71 -8.88 9.38 11.85
C ASN A 71 -9.54 8.22 12.63
N MET A 72 -9.17 6.97 12.32
CA MET A 72 -9.64 5.77 13.00
C MET A 72 -8.66 5.31 14.11
N ASN A 73 -7.67 6.13 14.47
CA ASN A 73 -6.72 5.77 15.52
C ASN A 73 -7.40 5.53 16.88
N HIS A 74 -8.55 6.14 17.16
CA HIS A 74 -9.32 5.86 18.37
C HIS A 74 -9.79 4.39 18.46
N LEU A 75 -9.88 3.69 17.31
CA LEU A 75 -10.15 2.26 17.22
C LEU A 75 -8.85 1.44 17.30
N PHE A 76 -7.83 1.87 16.56
CA PHE A 76 -6.59 1.09 16.37
C PHE A 76 -5.55 1.24 17.46
N VAL A 77 -5.64 2.30 18.27
CA VAL A 77 -4.65 2.64 19.28
C VAL A 77 -5.28 2.45 20.65
N LYS A 78 -4.63 1.65 21.49
CA LYS A 78 -4.98 1.51 22.91
C LYS A 78 -3.81 1.93 23.78
N LEU A 79 -4.12 2.53 24.92
CA LEU A 79 -3.13 2.89 25.93
C LEU A 79 -3.19 1.89 27.08
N SER A 80 -2.08 1.68 27.79
CA SER A 80 -2.10 1.02 29.08
C SER A 80 -2.88 1.83 30.11
N LYS A 81 -3.25 1.20 31.24
CA LYS A 81 -4.04 1.85 32.31
C LYS A 81 -3.39 3.13 32.84
N ASP A 82 -2.07 3.17 32.89
CA ASP A 82 -1.23 4.30 33.31
C ASP A 82 -0.84 5.24 32.16
N GLY A 83 -1.29 4.98 30.93
CA GLY A 83 -1.00 5.80 29.75
C GLY A 83 0.43 5.69 29.20
N SER A 84 1.32 4.96 29.87
CA SER A 84 2.75 4.90 29.53
C SER A 84 3.06 4.13 28.24
N LYS A 85 2.21 3.16 27.87
CA LYS A 85 2.40 2.30 26.71
C LYS A 85 1.29 2.46 25.69
N ARG A 86 1.68 2.55 24.43
CA ARG A 86 0.79 2.63 23.28
C ARG A 86 0.85 1.35 22.47
N TYR A 87 -0.29 0.71 22.28
CA TYR A 87 -0.45 -0.50 21.49
C TYR A 87 -1.17 -0.16 20.20
N TYR A 88 -0.67 -0.70 19.08
CA TYR A 88 -1.22 -0.45 17.77
C TYR A 88 -1.73 -1.75 17.16
N TYR A 89 -3.05 -1.91 17.18
CA TYR A 89 -3.73 -3.14 16.79
C TYR A 89 -3.33 -3.62 15.37
N PRO A 90 -3.30 -2.76 14.33
CA PRO A 90 -2.88 -3.21 13.01
C PRO A 90 -1.47 -3.79 12.93
N ALA A 91 -0.52 -3.30 13.72
CA ALA A 91 0.83 -3.86 13.75
C ALA A 91 0.82 -5.26 14.39
N SER A 92 0.06 -5.47 15.46
CA SER A 92 -0.10 -6.79 16.07
C SER A 92 -0.75 -7.79 15.11
N GLN A 93 -1.70 -7.34 14.29
CA GLN A 93 -2.34 -8.20 13.29
C GLN A 93 -1.41 -8.50 12.11
N GLU A 94 -0.54 -7.57 11.72
CA GLU A 94 0.42 -7.78 10.64
C GLU A 94 1.60 -8.68 11.08
N TYR A 95 2.24 -8.36 12.21
CA TYR A 95 3.50 -8.94 12.63
C TYR A 95 3.39 -9.97 13.76
N GLY A 96 2.25 -10.08 14.41
CA GLY A 96 2.08 -10.90 15.61
C GLY A 96 2.48 -10.18 16.89
N PHE A 97 2.39 -10.88 18.02
CA PHE A 97 2.69 -10.34 19.34
C PHE A 97 2.98 -11.43 20.37
N MET A 98 3.65 -11.05 21.46
CA MET A 98 3.86 -11.92 22.62
C MET A 98 2.63 -11.89 23.54
N THR A 99 2.15 -13.06 23.92
CA THR A 99 1.08 -13.24 24.91
C THR A 99 1.61 -13.02 26.32
N ARG A 100 0.70 -12.79 27.28
CA ARG A 100 1.07 -12.59 28.69
C ARG A 100 1.82 -13.78 29.30
N GLY A 101 1.58 -15.00 28.81
CA GLY A 101 2.24 -16.22 29.23
C GLY A 101 3.58 -16.50 28.54
N GLY A 102 4.09 -15.58 27.71
CA GLY A 102 5.36 -15.74 27.00
C GLY A 102 5.29 -16.52 25.68
N GLY A 103 4.11 -16.99 25.27
CA GLY A 103 3.90 -17.58 23.94
C GLY A 103 3.82 -16.51 22.85
N TYR A 104 4.29 -16.81 21.64
CA TYR A 104 4.19 -15.92 20.48
C TYR A 104 2.99 -16.27 19.60
N THR A 105 2.15 -15.28 19.29
CA THR A 105 1.07 -15.40 18.32
C THR A 105 1.53 -14.79 16.99
N PRO A 106 1.60 -15.56 15.89
CA PRO A 106 2.02 -15.04 14.60
C PRO A 106 0.98 -14.09 13.99
N GLY A 107 1.46 -13.09 13.25
CA GLY A 107 0.60 -12.18 12.49
C GLY A 107 0.11 -12.78 11.17
N TYR A 108 -0.96 -12.21 10.64
CA TYR A 108 -1.58 -12.64 9.39
C TYR A 108 -0.75 -12.27 8.14
N ARG A 109 0.11 -11.25 8.27
CA ARG A 109 0.93 -10.67 7.20
C ARG A 109 0.12 -10.22 5.98
N PHE A 110 -1.10 -9.74 6.19
CA PHE A 110 -2.04 -9.41 5.12
C PHE A 110 -1.58 -8.21 4.28
N LEU A 111 -0.84 -7.26 4.86
CA LEU A 111 -0.22 -6.18 4.09
C LEU A 111 0.95 -6.71 3.27
N ARG A 112 1.83 -7.53 3.85
CA ARG A 112 2.96 -8.09 3.12
C ARG A 112 2.51 -8.98 1.96
N LYS A 113 1.57 -9.90 2.20
CA LYS A 113 1.00 -10.78 1.19
C LYS A 113 0.31 -10.02 0.05
N SER A 114 -0.36 -8.90 0.38
CA SER A 114 -1.00 -8.06 -0.64
C SER A 114 -0.04 -7.51 -1.71
N ILE A 115 1.26 -7.46 -1.41
CA ILE A 115 2.31 -7.06 -2.35
C ILE A 115 2.98 -8.31 -2.94
N ASP A 116 3.46 -9.22 -2.09
CA ASP A 116 4.26 -10.37 -2.54
C ASP A 116 3.47 -11.27 -3.51
N GLU A 117 2.21 -11.56 -3.19
CA GLU A 117 1.36 -12.47 -3.99
C GLU A 117 0.81 -11.79 -5.26
N HIS A 118 0.83 -10.45 -5.31
CA HIS A 118 0.26 -9.67 -6.42
C HIS A 118 1.33 -8.88 -7.19
N LYS A 119 2.62 -9.16 -6.96
CA LYS A 119 3.75 -8.41 -7.53
C LYS A 119 3.65 -8.27 -9.05
N SER A 120 3.45 -9.38 -9.77
CA SER A 120 3.36 -9.37 -11.23
C SER A 120 2.15 -8.59 -11.76
N GLU A 121 1.01 -8.65 -11.06
CA GLU A 121 -0.18 -7.88 -11.43
C GLU A 121 0.02 -6.38 -11.19
N ILE A 122 0.64 -6.02 -10.06
CA ILE A 122 0.99 -4.63 -9.74
C ILE A 122 1.94 -4.05 -10.79
N GLU A 123 3.01 -4.77 -11.13
CA GLU A 123 3.99 -4.36 -12.14
C GLU A 123 3.33 -4.19 -13.51
N ARG A 124 2.60 -5.21 -13.98
CA ARG A 124 1.88 -5.17 -15.26
C ARG A 124 0.90 -4.01 -15.32
N THR A 125 0.03 -3.88 -14.31
CA THR A 125 -0.98 -2.80 -14.25
C THR A 125 -0.33 -1.41 -14.27
N THR A 126 0.78 -1.24 -13.55
CA THR A 126 1.50 0.03 -13.50
C THR A 126 2.05 0.39 -14.88
N VAL A 127 2.70 -0.58 -15.53
CA VAL A 127 3.32 -0.43 -16.83
C VAL A 127 2.29 -0.17 -17.93
N ASP A 128 1.21 -0.95 -17.98
CA ASP A 128 0.16 -0.82 -19.00
C ASP A 128 -0.54 0.53 -18.91
N VAL A 129 -0.85 0.97 -17.69
CA VAL A 129 -1.45 2.30 -17.46
C VAL A 129 -0.46 3.40 -17.84
N LEU A 130 0.83 3.24 -17.51
CA LEU A 130 1.84 4.23 -17.90
C LEU A 130 1.95 4.35 -19.43
N ALA A 131 2.01 3.22 -20.14
CA ALA A 131 2.05 3.18 -21.60
C ALA A 131 0.82 3.89 -22.20
N SER A 132 -0.37 3.49 -21.76
CA SER A 132 -1.63 4.09 -22.24
C SER A 132 -1.71 5.59 -21.98
N GLU A 133 -1.19 6.07 -20.85
CA GLU A 133 -1.19 7.50 -20.53
C GLU A 133 -0.11 8.29 -21.30
N ILE A 134 0.97 7.65 -21.73
CA ILE A 134 1.97 8.27 -22.62
C ILE A 134 1.44 8.35 -24.04
N ASP A 135 0.79 7.30 -24.54
CA ASP A 135 0.26 7.27 -25.90
C ASP A 135 -0.80 8.36 -26.13
N LYS A 136 -1.57 8.73 -25.10
CA LYS A 136 -2.53 9.85 -25.13
C LYS A 136 -1.90 11.25 -25.27
N LEU A 137 -0.58 11.37 -25.14
CA LEU A 137 0.14 12.64 -25.28
C LEU A 137 0.69 12.86 -26.69
N ARG A 138 0.58 11.86 -27.56
CA ARG A 138 0.88 11.94 -28.98
C ARG A 138 -0.38 12.35 -29.74
#